data_AF-A0A9Q3GS68-F1
#
_entry.id   AF-A0A9Q3GS68-F1
#
_cell.length_a   1.000
_cell.length_b   1.000
_cell.length_c   1.000
_cell.angle_alpha   90.00
_cell.angle_beta   90.00
_cell.angle_gamma   90.00
#
_symmetry.space_group_name_H-M   'P 1'
#
loop_
_entity.id
_entity.type
_entity.pdbx_description
1 polymer ?
#
loop_
_entity_poly.entity_id
_entity_poly.type
_entity_poly.pdbx_seq_one_letter_code
_entity_poly.pdbx_strand_id
1 'polypeptide(L)'
;MYVSYHQDDWHTWLPLLEFAYNNAEHSSTKQSPFFTIYGRNPTFDSIHISQDTPSEKLSTKLQSVQKVFKEELELAIKCFKKYADRNRAIPPYFQPGDKVWLASKTTKKLSEQWLGPF
;
A
#
# COMPACT_ATOMS: atom_id res chain seq x y z
N MET A 1 -19.76 -10.42 -1.14
CA MET A 1 -20.28 -9.07 -1.42
C MET A 1 -20.25 -8.91 -2.93
N TYR A 2 -21.39 -8.71 -3.57
CA TYR A 2 -21.49 -8.65 -5.03
C TYR A 2 -22.13 -7.31 -5.40
N VAL A 3 -21.53 -6.61 -6.35
CA VAL A 3 -22.11 -5.43 -6.98
C VAL A 3 -23.35 -5.89 -7.75
N SER A 4 -24.40 -5.08 -7.88
CA SER A 4 -25.58 -5.41 -8.68
C SER A 4 -25.22 -5.95 -10.06
N TYR A 5 -26.14 -6.68 -10.70
CA TYR A 5 -25.92 -7.28 -12.01
C TYR A 5 -25.42 -6.28 -13.08
N HIS A 6 -25.83 -5.01 -12.98
CA HIS A 6 -25.42 -3.94 -13.88
C HIS A 6 -24.11 -3.23 -13.49
N GLN A 7 -23.53 -3.57 -12.33
CA GLN A 7 -22.29 -2.99 -11.78
C GLN A 7 -22.35 -1.49 -11.43
N ASP A 8 -23.55 -0.91 -11.32
CA ASP A 8 -23.72 0.55 -11.18
C ASP A 8 -23.73 1.04 -9.71
N ASP A 9 -23.87 0.13 -8.76
CA ASP A 9 -24.00 0.40 -7.32
C ASP A 9 -22.69 0.25 -6.55
N TRP A 10 -21.53 0.08 -7.21
CA TRP A 10 -20.24 -0.08 -6.52
C TRP A 10 -19.95 1.05 -5.51
N HIS A 11 -20.41 2.27 -5.81
CA HIS A 11 -20.26 3.44 -4.97
C HIS A 11 -20.99 3.32 -3.62
N THR A 12 -22.12 2.61 -3.55
CA THR A 12 -22.84 2.38 -2.28
C THR A 12 -22.10 1.41 -1.37
N TRP A 13 -21.26 0.55 -1.94
CA TRP A 13 -20.46 -0.43 -1.21
C TRP A 13 -19.09 0.11 -0.77
N LEU A 14 -18.67 1.28 -1.27
CA LEU A 14 -17.37 1.88 -0.94
C LEU A 14 -17.12 2.01 0.57
N PRO A 15 -18.04 2.54 1.40
CA PRO A 15 -17.78 2.67 2.84
C PRO A 15 -17.55 1.32 3.52
N LEU A 16 -18.29 0.30 3.08
CA LEU A 16 -18.16 -1.05 3.62
C LEU A 16 -16.86 -1.73 3.17
N LEU A 17 -16.45 -1.50 1.92
CA LEU A 17 -15.19 -1.99 1.38
C LEU A 17 -13.99 -1.33 2.06
N GLU A 18 -14.03 -0.02 2.28
CA GLU A 18 -13.02 0.71 3.04
C GLU A 18 -12.91 0.17 4.48
N PHE A 19 -14.04 -0.04 5.15
CA PHE A 19 -14.05 -0.62 6.50
C PHE A 19 -13.46 -2.04 6.53
N ALA A 20 -13.82 -2.89 5.57
CA ALA A 20 -13.28 -4.24 5.46
C ALA A 20 -11.77 -4.21 5.18
N TYR A 21 -11.32 -3.34 4.27
CA TYR A 21 -9.92 -3.17 3.93
C TYR A 21 -9.09 -2.68 5.11
N ASN A 22 -9.58 -1.68 5.84
CA ASN A 22 -8.89 -1.10 7.00
C ASN A 22 -8.85 -2.05 8.22
N ASN A 23 -9.73 -3.04 8.28
CA ASN A 23 -9.72 -4.11 9.29
C ASN A 23 -8.94 -5.37 8.88
N ALA A 24 -8.71 -5.57 7.59
CA ALA A 24 -8.00 -6.74 7.09
C ALA A 24 -6.51 -6.67 7.44
N GLU A 25 -5.95 -7.79 7.86
CA GLU A 25 -4.50 -7.91 8.05
C GLU A 25 -3.81 -7.94 6.68
N HIS A 26 -2.85 -7.03 6.48
CA HIS A 26 -2.09 -7.01 5.23
C HIS A 26 -0.86 -7.95 5.34
N SER A 27 -0.66 -8.79 4.32
CA SER A 27 0.37 -9.84 4.34
C SER A 27 1.80 -9.33 4.55
N SER A 28 2.09 -8.11 4.09
CA SER A 28 3.39 -7.45 4.21
C SER A 28 3.65 -6.82 5.58
N THR A 29 2.62 -6.43 6.32
CA THR A 29 2.75 -5.71 7.60
C THR A 29 2.26 -6.52 8.79
N LYS A 30 1.61 -7.66 8.54
CA LYS A 30 1.01 -8.57 9.55
C LYS A 30 0.07 -7.88 10.53
N GLN A 31 -0.43 -6.71 10.13
CA GLN A 31 -1.30 -5.85 10.92
C GLN A 31 -2.28 -5.16 9.98
N SER A 32 -3.46 -4.85 10.51
CA SER A 32 -4.45 -4.03 9.84
C SER A 32 -4.19 -2.54 10.08
N PRO A 33 -4.53 -1.65 9.11
CA PRO A 33 -4.40 -0.21 9.28
C PRO A 33 -5.05 0.34 10.54
N PHE A 34 -6.26 -0.12 10.89
CA PHE A 34 -6.94 0.32 12.12
C PHE A 34 -6.18 -0.08 13.38
N PHE A 35 -5.57 -1.27 13.42
CA PHE A 35 -4.79 -1.69 14.57
C PHE A 35 -3.52 -0.85 14.73
N THR A 36 -2.83 -0.49 13.64
CA THR A 36 -1.62 0.33 13.71
C THR A 36 -1.91 1.78 14.17
N ILE A 37 -3.07 2.34 13.80
CA ILE A 37 -3.46 3.71 14.16
C ILE A 37 -4.10 3.76 15.54
N TYR A 38 -5.09 2.91 15.81
CA TYR A 38 -5.93 2.99 17.00
C TYR A 38 -5.62 1.91 18.05
N GLY A 39 -4.73 0.97 17.76
CA GLY A 39 -4.36 -0.12 18.67
C GLY A 39 -5.45 -1.18 18.81
N ARG A 40 -6.53 -1.09 18.02
CA ARG A 40 -7.68 -1.99 18.01
C ARG A 40 -8.34 -2.00 16.62
N ASN A 41 -8.96 -3.12 16.29
CA ASN A 41 -9.83 -3.23 15.12
C ASN A 41 -11.29 -3.04 15.55
N PRO A 42 -12.05 -2.11 14.95
CA PRO A 42 -13.47 -1.99 15.22
C PRO A 42 -14.23 -3.25 14.77
N THR A 43 -15.06 -3.79 15.65
CA THR A 43 -16.03 -4.85 15.34
C THR A 43 -17.38 -4.23 14.99
N PHE A 44 -18.22 -4.95 14.25
CA PHE A 44 -19.61 -4.52 13.95
C PHE A 44 -20.54 -4.62 15.17
N ASP A 45 -20.11 -5.31 16.22
CA ASP A 45 -20.83 -5.35 17.49
C ASP A 45 -20.80 -3.98 18.16
N SER A 46 -21.85 -3.68 18.92
CA SER A 46 -22.02 -2.44 19.69
C SER A 46 -20.70 -2.01 20.32
N ILE A 47 -20.29 -0.76 20.05
CA ILE A 47 -19.02 -0.17 20.50
C ILE A 47 -18.94 -0.34 22.02
N HIS A 48 -18.26 -1.39 22.48
CA HIS A 48 -17.86 -1.51 23.86
C HIS A 48 -16.75 -0.49 24.07
N ILE A 49 -17.14 0.70 24.48
CA ILE A 49 -16.22 1.68 25.04
C ILE A 49 -15.78 1.09 26.39
N SER A 50 -14.72 0.28 26.37
CA SER A 50 -14.03 -0.09 27.60
C SER A 50 -13.54 1.20 28.25
N GLN A 51 -14.26 1.66 29.26
CA GLN A 51 -13.77 2.71 30.16
C GLN A 51 -12.54 2.14 30.89
N ASP A 52 -11.52 2.99 31.05
CA ASP A 52 -10.33 2.77 31.89
C ASP A 52 -9.17 1.92 31.32
N THR A 53 -8.56 2.38 30.23
CA THR A 53 -7.09 2.23 30.12
C THR A 53 -6.42 3.59 30.34
N PRO A 54 -5.48 3.73 31.30
CA PRO A 54 -4.72 4.96 31.47
C PRO A 54 -4.04 5.34 30.14
N SER A 55 -4.25 6.58 29.69
CA SER A 55 -3.80 7.09 28.38
C SER A 55 -2.32 6.78 28.08
N GLU A 56 -1.46 6.78 29.12
CA GLU A 56 -0.03 6.47 29.01
C GLU A 56 0.25 5.00 28.63
N LYS A 57 -0.49 4.05 29.19
CA LYS A 57 -0.34 2.62 28.87
C LYS A 57 -0.80 2.32 27.44
N LEU A 58 -1.84 3.00 26.98
CA LEU A 58 -2.32 2.90 25.60
C LEU A 58 -1.30 3.53 24.62
N SER A 59 -0.73 4.68 24.97
CA SER A 59 0.28 5.37 24.15
C SER A 59 1.56 4.56 23.98
N THR A 60 2.08 3.98 25.07
CA THR A 60 3.28 3.13 25.00
C THR A 60 3.03 1.85 24.19
N LYS A 61 1.84 1.25 24.31
CA LYS A 61 1.43 0.13 23.47
C LYS A 61 1.30 0.51 21.99
N LEU A 62 0.74 1.69 21.67
CA LEU A 62 0.67 2.16 20.29
C LEU A 62 2.05 2.38 19.68
N GLN A 63 2.96 2.99 20.43
CA GLN A 63 4.34 3.20 19.97
C GLN A 63 5.05 1.87 19.68
N SER A 64 4.86 0.84 20.51
CA SER A 64 5.46 -0.47 20.26
C SER A 64 4.86 -1.15 19.03
N VAL A 65 3.54 -1.09 18.85
CA VAL A 65 2.85 -1.59 17.65
C VAL A 65 3.36 -0.90 16.39
N GLN A 66 3.47 0.43 16.41
CA GLN A 66 3.97 1.22 15.29
C GLN A 66 5.45 0.93 14.98
N LYS A 67 6.26 0.63 16.00
CA LYS A 67 7.65 0.23 15.81
C LYS A 67 7.74 -1.09 15.06
N VAL A 68 7.02 -2.12 15.53
CA VAL A 68 6.97 -3.44 14.87
C VAL A 68 6.45 -3.31 13.44
N PHE A 69 5.41 -2.51 13.23
CA PHE A 69 4.86 -2.24 11.90
C PHE A 69 5.92 -1.69 10.94
N LYS A 70 6.74 -0.74 11.37
CA LYS A 70 7.83 -0.17 10.54
C LYS A 70 8.88 -1.22 10.21
N GLU A 71 9.27 -2.05 11.18
CA GLU A 71 10.25 -3.12 10.97
C GLU A 71 9.76 -4.14 9.94
N GLU A 72 8.52 -4.62 10.05
CA GLU A 72 7.90 -5.54 9.08
C GLU A 72 7.78 -4.91 7.68
N LEU A 73 7.40 -3.63 7.61
CA LEU A 73 7.31 -2.91 6.34
C LEU A 73 8.68 -2.80 5.65
N GLU A 74 9.73 -2.50 6.40
CA GLU A 74 11.09 -2.47 5.87
C GLU A 74 11.54 -3.84 5.33
N LEU A 75 11.20 -4.92 6.04
CA LEU A 75 11.49 -6.28 5.59
C LEU A 75 10.74 -6.60 4.29
N ALA A 76 9.45 -6.27 4.21
CA ALA A 76 8.65 -6.47 3.01
C ALA A 76 9.21 -5.67 1.83
N ILE A 77 9.56 -4.39 2.03
CA ILE A 77 10.19 -3.55 1.01
C ILE A 77 11.50 -4.18 0.52
N LYS A 78 12.35 -4.69 1.42
CA LYS A 78 13.60 -5.38 1.06
C LYS A 78 13.32 -6.64 0.23
N CYS A 79 12.31 -7.43 0.60
CA CYS A 79 11.90 -8.61 -0.16
C CYS A 79 11.37 -8.25 -1.55
N PHE A 80 10.51 -7.24 -1.67
CA PHE A 80 9.98 -6.76 -2.94
C PHE A 80 11.09 -6.21 -3.83
N LYS A 81 12.02 -5.43 -3.26
CA LYS A 81 13.20 -4.94 -3.97
C LYS A 81 14.04 -6.10 -4.50
N LYS A 82 14.36 -7.08 -3.66
CA LYS A 82 15.13 -8.27 -4.07
C LYS A 82 14.44 -9.01 -5.22
N TYR A 83 13.12 -9.15 -5.18
CA TYR A 83 12.38 -9.82 -6.25
C TYR A 83 12.35 -8.98 -7.54
N ALA A 84 12.08 -7.68 -7.44
CA ALA A 84 12.07 -6.78 -8.58
C ALA A 84 13.46 -6.69 -9.25
N ASP A 85 14.52 -6.60 -8.44
CA ASP A 85 15.90 -6.46 -8.93
C ASP A 85 16.40 -7.73 -9.63
N ARG A 86 15.83 -8.93 -9.36
CA ARG A 86 16.21 -10.18 -10.08
C ARG A 86 16.02 -10.08 -11.60
N ASN A 87 14.99 -9.35 -12.04
CA ASN A 87 14.63 -9.23 -13.44
C ASN A 87 15.05 -7.89 -14.04
N ARG A 88 15.73 -7.03 -13.28
CA ARG A 88 16.20 -5.73 -13.77
C ARG A 88 17.58 -5.88 -14.39
N ALA A 89 17.72 -5.39 -15.62
CA ALA A 89 19.04 -5.20 -16.22
C ALA A 89 19.79 -4.10 -15.45
N ILE A 90 21.12 -4.27 -15.32
CA ILE A 90 21.98 -3.21 -14.80
C ILE A 90 21.86 -2.02 -15.77
N PRO A 91 21.45 -0.82 -15.30
CA PRO A 91 21.34 0.32 -16.18
C PRO A 91 22.73 0.71 -16.69
N PRO A 92 22.86 1.11 -17.96
CA PRO A 92 24.12 1.63 -18.46
C PRO A 92 24.51 2.91 -17.71
N TYR A 93 25.81 3.15 -17.59
CA TYR A 93 26.32 4.39 -17.01
C TYR A 93 26.20 5.50 -18.05
N PHE A 94 25.50 6.58 -17.70
CA PHE A 94 25.32 7.76 -18.56
C PHE A 94 26.23 8.90 -18.11
N GLN A 95 26.84 9.59 -19.06
CA GLN A 95 27.61 10.81 -18.87
C GLN A 95 26.86 12.03 -19.41
N PRO A 96 27.08 13.23 -18.84
CA PRO A 96 26.55 14.45 -19.43
C PRO A 96 26.98 14.60 -20.90
N GLY A 97 26.00 14.70 -21.81
CA GLY A 97 26.22 14.75 -23.25
C GLY A 97 25.92 13.43 -23.99
N ASP A 98 25.65 12.34 -23.27
CA ASP A 98 25.22 11.08 -23.87
C ASP A 98 23.82 11.20 -24.48
N LYS A 99 23.69 10.66 -25.69
CA LYS A 99 22.45 10.63 -26.44
C LYS A 99 21.55 9.49 -26.00
N VAL A 100 20.34 9.80 -25.55
CA VAL A 100 19.40 8.79 -25.03
C VAL A 100 18.05 8.78 -25.73
N TRP A 101 17.47 7.59 -25.85
CA TRP A 101 16.10 7.38 -26.33
C TRP A 101 15.14 7.34 -25.14
N LEU A 102 14.03 8.08 -25.22
CA LEU A 102 12.99 8.09 -24.20
C LEU A 102 11.79 7.28 -24.67
N ALA A 103 11.30 6.37 -23.82
CA ALA A 103 10.08 5.63 -24.13
C ALA A 103 8.87 6.61 -24.19
N SER A 104 8.17 6.61 -25.31
CA SER A 104 6.97 7.42 -25.50
C SER A 104 5.82 6.87 -24.66
N LYS A 105 5.08 7.76 -23.99
CA LYS A 105 3.85 7.40 -23.25
C LYS A 105 2.61 7.35 -24.15
N THR A 106 2.72 7.75 -25.41
CA THR A 106 1.57 7.79 -26.34
C THR A 106 1.34 6.42 -26.95
N THR A 107 0.14 5.89 -26.78
CA THR A 107 -0.29 4.57 -27.30
C THR A 107 -1.02 4.66 -28.63
N LYS A 108 -0.79 5.72 -29.42
CA LYS A 108 -1.40 5.83 -30.74
C LYS A 108 -0.91 4.66 -31.59
N LYS A 109 -1.84 3.93 -32.20
CA LYS A 109 -1.52 2.76 -33.02
C LYS A 109 -0.55 3.21 -34.12
N LEU A 110 0.61 2.56 -34.19
CA LEU A 110 1.73 2.86 -35.11
C LEU A 110 2.53 4.15 -34.84
N SER A 111 2.36 4.81 -33.69
CA SER A 111 3.27 5.91 -33.32
C SER A 111 4.63 5.39 -32.85
N GLU A 112 5.65 6.21 -32.98
CA GLU A 112 7.00 5.92 -32.48
C GLU A 112 6.97 5.63 -30.98
N GLN A 113 7.54 4.49 -30.60
CA GLN A 113 7.63 4.05 -29.21
C GLN A 113 8.81 4.69 -28.47
N TRP A 114 9.78 5.25 -29.19
CA TRP A 114 11.00 5.85 -28.66
C TRP A 114 11.22 7.22 -29.28
N LEU A 115 11.44 8.23 -28.44
CA LEU A 115 11.68 9.63 -28.82
C LEU A 115 13.15 9.97 -28.65
N GLY A 116 13.72 10.71 -29.61
CA GLY A 116 15.09 11.19 -29.55
C GLY A 116 15.93 10.78 -30.77
N PRO A 117 17.26 10.62 -30.62
CA PRO A 117 18.02 10.74 -29.37
C PRO A 117 18.19 12.21 -28.95
N PHE A 118 18.01 12.47 -27.66
CA PHE A 118 18.27 13.78 -27.03
C PHE A 118 19.65 13.80 -26.39
#